data_AF-A0A1Q4W067-F1
#
_entry.id   AF-A0A1Q4W067-F1
#
_cell.length_a   1.000
_cell.length_b   1.000
_cell.length_c   1.000
_cell.angle_alpha   90.00
_cell.angle_beta   90.00
_cell.angle_gamma   90.00
#
_symmetry.space_group_name_H-M   'P 1'
#
loop_
_entity.id
_entity.type
_entity.pdbx_description
1 polymer ?
#
loop_
_entity_poly.entity_id
_entity_poly.type
_entity_poly.pdbx_seq_one_letter_code
_entity_poly.pdbx_strand_id
1 'polypeptide(L)'
;MAQANAHPYGPGDRLLFHRGSTCTGTLAPKGEGAADAPFTIADYGSAAARARLDGAGAHDTVLLADTQYVRLSALEIVNAARPGSERNGVRLRLTDYGTARGIAVTGLYVHDVRGGDAKTLTGSSGIHVAVEGTARSSRYDGLEIAGNRIEDVDREGVYFKSTWSRRALVGNQQDPHTYPGAWTPSTRVRVHHNTLRSLAGDGIKLDTTAGAVVEHNRVDGFQLRSPSANAGVWTFNTDDTLVQYNEVSGGGNTHDGMSFDADGASRNTVFQYNNSHDNKGGFLLLCPYSGAKTVGTTVRYNISRNDGARLIQNCAGPVLDTRIYNNSFLNTDRIPAYLVQDDTASPTTTDHRLTVRNNIFVSRGQGGYALKNPTPGLRFDHNVFHGLPPAHLPANPGGSTADPGLRDDFRLTAGSPAHAAGRHVADNGGRDYFGTPLPAGAPTIGAYEGPGTG
;
A
#
# COMPACT_ATOMS: atom_id res chain seq x y z
N MET A 1 28.70 6.56 17.38
CA MET A 1 28.37 7.08 16.04
C MET A 1 29.57 7.65 15.30
N ALA A 2 30.31 8.63 15.83
CA ALA A 2 31.43 9.27 15.11
C ALA A 2 32.43 8.28 14.48
N GLN A 3 32.90 7.28 15.23
CA GLN A 3 33.80 6.25 14.71
C GLN A 3 33.18 5.45 13.56
N ALA A 4 31.92 5.02 13.71
CA ALA A 4 31.22 4.25 12.68
C ALA A 4 31.03 5.06 11.39
N ASN A 5 30.79 6.37 11.49
CA ASN A 5 30.61 7.25 10.33
C ASN A 5 31.92 7.65 9.65
N ALA A 6 33.04 7.64 10.37
CA ALA A 6 34.36 8.02 9.86
C ALA A 6 35.07 6.87 9.12
N HIS A 7 34.65 5.62 9.35
CA HIS A 7 35.27 4.45 8.74
C HIS A 7 34.81 4.29 7.27
N PRO A 8 35.75 4.06 6.33
CA PRO A 8 35.40 3.71 4.94
C PRO A 8 35.08 2.21 4.85
N TYR A 9 33.84 1.87 4.52
CA TYR A 9 33.42 0.48 4.32
C TYR A 9 33.50 0.07 2.84
N GLY A 10 33.69 -1.22 2.59
CA GLY A 10 33.70 -1.84 1.28
C GLY A 10 33.03 -3.22 1.24
N PRO A 11 33.21 -3.95 0.13
CA PRO A 11 32.64 -5.27 -0.05
C PRO A 11 33.01 -6.25 1.07
N GLY A 12 31.99 -6.87 1.69
CA GLY A 12 32.14 -7.87 2.75
C GLY A 12 32.34 -7.32 4.16
N ASP A 13 32.48 -6.00 4.31
CA ASP A 13 32.64 -5.39 5.62
C ASP A 13 31.40 -5.53 6.50
N ARG A 14 31.62 -5.48 7.81
CA ARG A 14 30.58 -5.61 8.83
C ARG A 14 30.69 -4.52 9.88
N LEU A 15 29.69 -3.65 9.96
CA LEU A 15 29.48 -2.73 11.07
C LEU A 15 28.50 -3.35 12.06
N LEU A 16 28.99 -3.80 13.21
CA LEU A 16 28.20 -4.53 14.19
C LEU A 16 28.05 -3.76 15.51
N PHE A 17 26.81 -3.68 16.00
CA PHE A 17 26.49 -3.05 17.28
C PHE A 17 26.19 -4.11 18.34
N HIS A 18 26.80 -4.00 19.53
CA HIS A 18 26.60 -4.99 20.57
C HIS A 18 25.17 -4.91 21.13
N ARG A 19 24.49 -6.05 21.20
CA ARG A 19 23.14 -6.15 21.75
C ARG A 19 23.06 -5.62 23.18
N GLY A 20 21.97 -4.91 23.50
CA GLY A 20 21.81 -4.19 24.76
C GLY A 20 22.56 -2.86 24.87
N SER A 21 23.32 -2.46 23.85
CA SER A 21 23.93 -1.12 23.79
C SER A 21 22.99 -0.09 23.18
N THR A 22 23.12 1.16 23.61
CA THR A 22 22.46 2.32 22.99
C THR A 22 23.52 3.22 22.36
N CYS A 23 23.35 3.54 21.09
CA CYS A 23 24.18 4.50 20.35
C CYS A 23 23.33 5.71 19.95
N THR A 24 23.79 6.90 20.28
CA THR A 24 23.03 8.14 20.07
C THR A 24 23.59 8.98 18.92
N GLY A 25 22.70 9.60 18.14
CA GLY A 25 22.98 10.43 16.98
C GLY A 25 22.75 9.70 15.65
N THR A 26 22.99 10.38 14.53
CA THR A 26 22.85 9.79 13.20
C THR A 26 23.96 8.79 12.87
N LEU A 27 23.57 7.59 12.46
CA LEU A 27 24.42 6.63 11.76
C LEU A 27 24.35 6.90 10.25
N ALA A 28 25.46 7.32 9.65
CA ALA A 28 25.60 7.60 8.22
C ALA A 28 26.93 7.04 7.71
N PRO A 29 27.05 5.70 7.56
CA PRO A 29 28.26 5.06 7.11
C PRO A 29 28.51 5.37 5.62
N LYS A 30 29.79 5.40 5.24
CA LYS A 30 30.21 5.63 3.86
C LYS A 30 30.85 4.37 3.28
N GLY A 31 30.45 4.01 2.08
CA GLY A 31 30.92 2.79 1.43
C GLY A 31 29.81 2.08 0.69
N GLU A 32 30.18 1.07 -0.08
CA GLU A 32 29.27 0.20 -0.82
C GLU A 32 29.76 -1.23 -0.77
N GLY A 33 28.83 -2.18 -0.85
CA GLY A 33 29.18 -3.59 -0.99
C GLY A 33 29.36 -4.01 -2.45
N ALA A 34 29.47 -5.31 -2.67
CA ALA A 34 29.34 -5.94 -3.97
C ALA A 34 28.23 -7.00 -3.96
N ALA A 35 27.79 -7.46 -5.14
CA ALA A 35 26.71 -8.43 -5.27
C ALA A 35 26.99 -9.75 -4.53
N ASP A 36 28.25 -10.19 -4.52
CA ASP A 36 28.76 -11.39 -3.85
C ASP A 36 29.29 -11.12 -2.43
N ALA A 37 29.59 -9.86 -2.10
CA ALA A 37 30.11 -9.44 -0.81
C ALA A 37 29.43 -8.13 -0.33
N PRO A 38 28.18 -8.18 0.14
CA PRO A 38 27.46 -6.99 0.58
C PRO A 38 28.03 -6.43 1.90
N PHE A 39 27.99 -5.11 2.03
CA PHE A 39 28.30 -4.42 3.29
C PHE A 39 27.16 -4.64 4.29
N THR A 40 27.47 -5.16 5.48
CA THR A 40 26.46 -5.53 6.48
C THR A 40 26.50 -4.58 7.68
N ILE A 41 25.33 -4.08 8.06
CA ILE A 41 25.08 -3.29 9.28
C ILE A 41 24.06 -4.07 10.11
N ALA A 42 24.46 -4.55 11.29
CA ALA A 42 23.61 -5.38 12.13
C ALA A 42 23.96 -5.27 13.61
N ASP A 43 23.22 -5.98 14.46
CA ASP A 43 23.63 -6.23 15.84
C ASP A 43 24.40 -7.55 15.99
N TYR A 44 25.02 -7.76 17.16
CA TYR A 44 25.70 -9.01 17.53
C TYR A 44 25.67 -9.25 19.05
N GLY A 45 25.93 -10.48 19.47
CA GLY A 45 25.92 -10.91 20.87
C GLY A 45 24.65 -11.66 21.26
N SER A 46 24.48 -11.96 22.55
CA SER A 46 23.42 -12.84 23.05
C SER A 46 22.40 -12.15 23.96
N ALA A 47 22.54 -10.84 24.22
CA ALA A 47 21.59 -10.11 25.06
C ALA A 47 20.18 -10.14 24.44
N ALA A 48 19.13 -10.17 25.27
CA ALA A 48 17.75 -10.23 24.79
C ALA A 48 17.33 -8.95 24.04
N ALA A 49 17.79 -7.78 24.51
CA ALA A 49 17.55 -6.51 23.84
C ALA A 49 18.44 -6.36 22.59
N ARG A 50 17.88 -5.81 21.52
CA ARG A 50 18.64 -5.45 20.31
C ARG A 50 19.61 -4.31 20.61
N ALA A 51 20.58 -4.08 19.72
CA ALA A 51 21.31 -2.82 19.77
C ALA A 51 20.39 -1.67 19.33
N ARG A 52 20.29 -0.63 20.15
CA ARG A 52 19.42 0.54 19.92
C ARG A 52 20.21 1.67 19.31
N LEU A 53 19.74 2.18 18.18
CA LEU A 53 20.18 3.43 17.59
C LEU A 53 19.14 4.50 17.86
N ASP A 54 19.53 5.57 18.55
CA ASP A 54 18.65 6.67 18.93
C ASP A 54 19.07 7.94 18.19
N GLY A 55 18.20 8.43 17.30
CA GLY A 55 18.46 9.63 16.52
C GLY A 55 18.57 10.89 17.37
N ALA A 56 18.10 10.89 18.62
CA ALA A 56 18.14 12.01 19.57
C ALA A 56 17.71 13.35 18.97
N GLY A 57 16.72 13.32 18.09
CA GLY A 57 16.22 14.54 17.49
C GLY A 57 16.95 14.96 16.20
N ALA A 58 17.76 14.09 15.60
CA ALA A 58 18.31 14.27 14.25
C ALA A 58 17.27 13.99 13.15
N HIS A 59 17.51 14.49 11.93
CA HIS A 59 16.63 14.24 10.78
C HIS A 59 16.52 12.74 10.47
N ASP A 60 17.63 12.00 10.45
CA ASP A 60 17.64 10.56 10.20
C ASP A 60 18.40 9.85 11.34
N THR A 61 17.83 8.78 11.88
CA THR A 61 18.57 7.92 12.82
C THR A 61 19.61 7.09 12.08
N VAL A 62 19.20 6.50 10.94
CA VAL A 62 20.09 5.85 9.97
C VAL A 62 19.89 6.49 8.61
N LEU A 63 20.98 6.94 7.99
CA LEU A 63 21.02 7.45 6.62
C LEU A 63 21.94 6.57 5.78
N LEU A 64 21.37 5.85 4.81
CA LEU A 64 22.12 5.17 3.76
C LEU A 64 22.05 6.04 2.50
N ALA A 65 23.07 6.87 2.32
CA ALA A 65 23.18 7.81 1.21
C ALA A 65 24.10 7.26 0.12
N ASP A 66 23.62 7.29 -1.13
CA ASP A 66 24.45 7.12 -2.33
C ASP A 66 25.32 5.85 -2.29
N THR A 67 24.68 4.72 -1.98
CA THR A 67 25.31 3.42 -1.75
C THR A 67 24.53 2.29 -2.43
N GLN A 68 25.13 1.10 -2.50
CA GLN A 68 24.56 -0.12 -3.04
C GLN A 68 25.13 -1.36 -2.33
N TYR A 69 24.43 -2.48 -2.46
CA TYR A 69 24.77 -3.78 -1.89
C TYR A 69 24.95 -3.72 -0.37
N VAL A 70 23.99 -3.11 0.32
CA VAL A 70 23.99 -2.94 1.78
C VAL A 70 22.87 -3.77 2.41
N ARG A 71 23.19 -4.48 3.49
CA ARG A 71 22.22 -5.18 4.34
C ARG A 71 22.15 -4.48 5.70
N LEU A 72 21.03 -3.85 6.00
CA LEU A 72 20.72 -3.25 7.30
C LEU A 72 19.73 -4.15 8.04
N SER A 73 20.10 -4.72 9.19
CA SER A 73 19.24 -5.71 9.84
C SER A 73 19.31 -5.78 11.37
N ALA A 74 18.28 -6.36 11.96
CA ALA A 74 18.20 -6.76 13.38
C ALA A 74 18.34 -5.65 14.45
N LEU A 75 18.39 -4.38 14.06
CA LEU A 75 18.53 -3.25 14.98
C LEU A 75 17.19 -2.76 15.55
N GLU A 76 17.26 -2.06 16.67
CA GLU A 76 16.20 -1.20 17.20
C GLU A 76 16.52 0.25 16.83
N ILE A 77 15.55 0.98 16.26
CA ILE A 77 15.72 2.32 15.71
C ILE A 77 14.65 3.24 16.29
N VAL A 78 15.05 4.34 16.92
CA VAL A 78 14.14 5.31 17.54
C VAL A 78 14.51 6.76 17.24
N ASN A 79 13.53 7.67 17.24
CA ASN A 79 13.77 9.10 17.05
C ASN A 79 12.71 9.98 17.72
N ALA A 80 12.65 9.95 19.06
CA ALA A 80 11.55 10.52 19.83
C ALA A 80 11.71 12.00 20.18
N ALA A 81 12.95 12.49 20.27
CA ALA A 81 13.23 13.85 20.73
C ALA A 81 12.81 14.91 19.70
N ARG A 82 12.42 16.10 20.16
CA ARG A 82 11.89 17.23 19.37
C ARG A 82 10.79 16.80 18.37
N PRO A 83 9.62 16.38 18.88
CA PRO A 83 8.50 15.94 18.06
C PRO A 83 8.05 17.02 17.06
N GLY A 84 7.56 16.59 15.90
CA GLY A 84 6.96 17.47 14.89
C GLY A 84 7.92 18.14 13.90
N SER A 85 9.23 17.95 14.06
CA SER A 85 10.23 18.29 13.01
C SER A 85 10.40 17.12 12.03
N GLU A 86 11.00 17.33 10.85
CA GLU A 86 11.21 16.22 9.89
C GLU A 86 12.12 15.13 10.49
N ARG A 87 11.62 13.88 10.51
CA ARG A 87 12.31 12.73 11.14
C ARG A 87 12.11 11.42 10.41
N ASN A 88 13.18 10.66 10.27
CA ASN A 88 13.13 9.29 9.84
C ASN A 88 13.81 8.34 10.83
N GLY A 89 13.27 7.12 10.91
CA GLY A 89 14.00 6.00 11.47
C GLY A 89 15.16 5.63 10.56
N VAL A 90 14.83 5.15 9.36
CA VAL A 90 15.79 4.84 8.30
C VAL A 90 15.47 5.66 7.06
N ARG A 91 16.48 6.31 6.48
CA ARG A 91 16.37 6.97 5.18
C ARG A 91 17.38 6.37 4.20
N LEU A 92 16.86 5.82 3.11
CA LEU A 92 17.63 5.47 1.92
C LEU A 92 17.55 6.67 0.98
N ARG A 93 18.69 7.25 0.59
CA ARG A 93 18.72 8.46 -0.23
C ARG A 93 19.69 8.30 -1.38
N LEU A 94 19.21 8.52 -2.60
CA LEU A 94 20.06 8.71 -3.79
C LEU A 94 19.95 10.15 -4.26
N THR A 95 21.08 10.77 -4.59
CA THR A 95 21.12 12.08 -5.27
C THR A 95 22.07 11.99 -6.44
N ASP A 96 21.55 12.10 -7.66
CA ASP A 96 22.37 12.09 -8.87
C ASP A 96 23.36 10.91 -8.96
N TYR A 97 22.99 9.77 -8.35
CA TYR A 97 23.84 8.60 -8.16
C TYR A 97 23.84 7.66 -9.37
N GLY A 98 22.71 7.56 -10.07
CA GLY A 98 22.46 6.49 -11.02
C GLY A 98 21.69 5.33 -10.38
N THR A 99 22.01 4.09 -10.75
CA THR A 99 21.30 2.91 -10.26
C THR A 99 22.00 2.30 -9.05
N ALA A 100 21.37 2.38 -7.88
CA ALA A 100 21.77 1.61 -6.69
C ALA A 100 21.14 0.22 -6.70
N ARG A 101 21.92 -0.81 -6.35
CA ARG A 101 21.49 -2.20 -6.44
C ARG A 101 21.53 -2.91 -5.09
N GLY A 102 20.66 -3.89 -4.90
CA GLY A 102 20.82 -4.90 -3.85
C GLY A 102 20.83 -4.38 -2.42
N ILE A 103 19.94 -3.45 -2.07
CA ILE A 103 19.81 -2.96 -0.69
C ILE A 103 18.71 -3.77 0.01
N ALA A 104 18.98 -4.23 1.23
CA ALA A 104 18.01 -4.93 2.06
C ALA A 104 17.90 -4.26 3.44
N VAL A 105 16.68 -3.92 3.85
CA VAL A 105 16.32 -3.37 5.16
C VAL A 105 15.40 -4.37 5.84
N THR A 106 15.96 -5.19 6.73
CA THR A 106 15.27 -6.39 7.20
C THR A 106 15.25 -6.60 8.70
N GLY A 107 14.14 -7.10 9.23
CA GLY A 107 14.05 -7.50 10.62
C GLY A 107 14.28 -6.37 11.62
N LEU A 108 14.08 -5.09 11.24
CA LEU A 108 14.24 -3.95 12.13
C LEU A 108 13.07 -3.82 13.11
N TYR A 109 13.31 -3.17 14.24
CA TYR A 109 12.27 -2.66 15.12
C TYR A 109 12.38 -1.14 15.13
N VAL A 110 11.52 -0.47 14.37
CA VAL A 110 11.49 0.99 14.22
C VAL A 110 10.33 1.52 15.02
N HIS A 111 10.57 2.33 16.04
CA HIS A 111 9.48 2.88 16.85
C HIS A 111 9.79 4.24 17.46
N ASP A 112 8.75 4.93 17.93
CA ASP A 112 8.88 6.26 18.53
C ASP A 112 9.62 7.25 17.62
N VAL A 113 9.31 7.24 16.32
CA VAL A 113 9.80 8.24 15.37
C VAL A 113 8.78 9.37 15.34
N ARG A 114 9.03 10.46 16.06
CA ARG A 114 8.06 11.55 16.27
C ARG A 114 8.25 12.69 15.26
N GLY A 115 8.11 12.36 13.98
CA GLY A 115 8.32 13.31 12.89
C GLY A 115 7.18 14.32 12.65
N GLY A 116 7.45 15.24 11.74
CA GLY A 116 6.52 16.27 11.27
C GLY A 116 5.56 15.74 10.21
N ASP A 117 4.41 16.38 10.11
CA ASP A 117 3.28 15.97 9.29
C ASP A 117 3.32 16.55 7.87
N ALA A 118 4.40 16.27 7.14
CA ALA A 118 4.59 16.74 5.76
C ALA A 118 4.91 15.59 4.79
N LYS A 119 4.17 15.51 3.67
CA LYS A 119 4.37 14.55 2.57
C LYS A 119 5.37 15.07 1.52
N THR A 120 6.60 15.42 1.92
CA THR A 120 7.64 16.00 1.05
C THR A 120 8.80 15.02 0.79
N LEU A 121 9.72 15.39 -0.11
CA LEU A 121 10.99 14.67 -0.35
C LEU A 121 11.85 14.44 0.90
N THR A 122 11.70 15.32 1.90
CA THR A 122 12.40 15.29 3.19
C THR A 122 11.47 14.90 4.34
N GLY A 123 10.22 14.54 4.03
CA GLY A 123 9.19 14.23 5.01
C GLY A 123 9.52 13.05 5.92
N SER A 124 8.66 12.84 6.91
CA SER A 124 8.93 11.94 8.03
C SER A 124 8.35 10.55 7.84
N SER A 125 9.11 9.51 8.19
CA SER A 125 8.64 8.13 8.12
C SER A 125 9.44 7.15 8.97
N GLY A 126 8.93 5.94 9.15
CA GLY A 126 9.70 4.83 9.73
C GLY A 126 10.85 4.46 8.81
N ILE A 127 10.52 4.20 7.54
CA ILE A 127 11.47 3.93 6.46
C ILE A 127 11.16 4.84 5.25
N HIS A 128 12.06 5.77 4.95
CA HIS A 128 11.98 6.68 3.80
C HIS A 128 12.88 6.19 2.67
N VAL A 129 12.32 6.03 1.48
CA VAL A 129 13.05 5.78 0.23
C VAL A 129 12.98 7.02 -0.66
N ALA A 130 14.05 7.82 -0.66
CA ALA A 130 14.14 9.08 -1.37
C ALA A 130 15.07 8.98 -2.59
N VAL A 131 14.62 9.53 -3.72
CA VAL A 131 15.43 9.75 -4.91
C VAL A 131 15.37 11.24 -5.29
N GLU A 132 16.51 11.90 -5.19
CA GLU A 132 16.70 13.34 -5.31
C GLU A 132 17.63 13.68 -6.49
N GLY A 133 17.80 14.97 -6.74
CA GLY A 133 18.70 15.49 -7.77
C GLY A 133 18.02 15.73 -9.10
N THR A 134 18.74 16.41 -10.00
CA THR A 134 18.26 16.79 -11.34
C THR A 134 19.31 16.58 -12.42
N ALA A 135 20.54 16.27 -12.05
CA ALA A 135 21.68 16.17 -12.97
C ALA A 135 21.83 14.76 -13.55
N ARG A 136 21.55 13.70 -12.77
CA ARG A 136 21.69 12.31 -13.19
C ARG A 136 20.53 11.45 -12.68
N SER A 137 19.81 10.83 -13.62
CA SER A 137 18.68 9.96 -13.31
C SER A 137 19.08 8.86 -12.32
N SER A 138 18.36 8.79 -11.20
CA SER A 138 18.67 7.84 -10.12
C SER A 138 17.49 6.91 -9.83
N ARG A 139 17.79 5.69 -9.38
CA ARG A 139 16.78 4.67 -9.01
C ARG A 139 17.38 3.56 -8.17
N TYR A 140 16.53 2.83 -7.45
CA TYR A 140 16.87 1.55 -6.84
C TYR A 140 16.54 0.39 -7.79
N ASP A 141 17.35 -0.66 -7.75
CA ASP A 141 17.14 -1.90 -8.51
C ASP A 141 17.45 -3.12 -7.64
N GLY A 142 16.39 -3.77 -7.13
CA GLY A 142 16.50 -4.80 -6.10
C GLY A 142 16.59 -4.19 -4.70
N LEU A 143 15.51 -3.55 -4.27
CA LEU A 143 15.33 -3.05 -2.90
C LEU A 143 14.37 -3.97 -2.14
N GLU A 144 14.80 -4.49 -1.00
CA GLU A 144 13.99 -5.33 -0.13
C GLU A 144 13.74 -4.64 1.22
N ILE A 145 12.48 -4.48 1.60
CA ILE A 145 12.04 -3.99 2.91
C ILE A 145 11.19 -5.10 3.53
N ALA A 146 11.78 -5.89 4.43
CA ALA A 146 11.15 -7.13 4.86
C ALA A 146 11.24 -7.45 6.35
N GLY A 147 10.16 -8.03 6.91
CA GLY A 147 10.20 -8.53 8.29
C GLY A 147 10.34 -7.44 9.36
N ASN A 148 10.09 -6.17 9.03
CA ASN A 148 10.27 -5.06 9.96
C ASN A 148 9.02 -4.89 10.84
N ARG A 149 9.23 -4.50 12.10
CA ARG A 149 8.19 -4.02 13.01
C ARG A 149 8.29 -2.51 13.10
N ILE A 150 7.28 -1.78 12.63
CA ILE A 150 7.26 -0.31 12.56
C ILE A 150 6.07 0.19 13.40
N GLU A 151 6.31 0.85 14.52
CA GLU A 151 5.23 1.20 15.45
C GLU A 151 5.36 2.63 15.99
N ASP A 152 4.23 3.31 16.20
CA ASP A 152 4.20 4.64 16.80
C ASP A 152 5.08 5.66 16.05
N VAL A 153 4.81 5.78 14.75
CA VAL A 153 5.56 6.63 13.82
C VAL A 153 4.72 7.78 13.31
N ASP A 154 5.32 8.96 13.30
CA ASP A 154 4.85 10.17 12.63
C ASP A 154 5.90 10.52 11.54
N ARG A 155 5.57 10.59 10.25
CA ARG A 155 4.25 10.54 9.64
C ARG A 155 3.92 9.17 9.05
N GLU A 156 4.74 8.67 8.14
CA GLU A 156 4.45 7.49 7.31
C GLU A 156 5.11 6.22 7.85
N GLY A 157 4.55 5.05 7.55
CA GLY A 157 5.21 3.77 7.81
C GLY A 157 6.41 3.55 6.88
N VAL A 158 6.11 3.23 5.62
CA VAL A 158 7.09 3.10 4.51
C VAL A 158 6.72 4.11 3.42
N TYR A 159 7.66 4.98 3.07
CA TYR A 159 7.39 6.12 2.19
C TYR A 159 8.39 6.25 1.05
N PHE A 160 7.90 6.25 -0.18
CA PHE A 160 8.70 6.49 -1.37
C PHE A 160 8.44 7.89 -1.93
N LYS A 161 9.50 8.56 -2.38
CA LYS A 161 9.41 9.82 -3.13
C LYS A 161 10.56 9.99 -4.10
N SER A 162 10.27 10.44 -5.32
CA SER A 162 11.26 10.64 -6.37
C SER A 162 11.08 11.98 -7.09
N THR A 163 12.19 12.67 -7.35
CA THR A 163 12.29 13.81 -8.28
C THR A 163 12.24 13.39 -9.75
N TRP A 164 12.46 12.10 -10.04
CA TRP A 164 12.43 11.50 -11.38
C TRP A 164 11.06 10.93 -11.70
N SER A 165 10.02 11.75 -11.59
CA SER A 165 8.61 11.31 -11.65
C SER A 165 7.85 11.81 -12.89
N ARG A 166 8.43 12.73 -13.67
CA ARG A 166 7.71 13.42 -14.76
C ARG A 166 7.36 12.47 -15.91
N ARG A 167 6.07 12.25 -16.13
CA ARG A 167 5.50 11.58 -17.30
C ARG A 167 4.10 12.08 -17.60
N ALA A 168 3.61 11.87 -18.82
CA ALA A 168 2.28 12.33 -19.23
C ALA A 168 1.13 11.84 -18.32
N LEU A 169 1.26 10.65 -17.74
CA LEU A 169 0.20 10.04 -16.92
C LEU A 169 -0.02 10.77 -15.59
N VAL A 170 0.96 11.53 -15.09
CA VAL A 170 0.87 12.26 -13.81
C VAL A 170 0.14 13.60 -13.94
N GLY A 171 -0.10 14.06 -15.17
CA GLY A 171 -0.70 15.37 -15.42
C GLY A 171 0.02 16.48 -14.65
N ASN A 172 -0.76 17.29 -13.94
CA ASN A 172 -0.31 18.35 -13.04
C ASN A 172 -0.49 17.97 -11.55
N GLN A 173 -0.64 16.67 -11.24
CA GLN A 173 -0.80 16.21 -9.85
C GLN A 173 0.50 16.33 -9.04
N GLN A 174 1.64 16.41 -9.74
CA GLN A 174 2.91 16.86 -9.18
C GLN A 174 3.39 18.11 -9.90
N ASP A 175 3.94 19.04 -9.12
CA ASP A 175 4.58 20.23 -9.67
C ASP A 175 5.83 19.84 -10.48
N PRO A 176 5.85 20.07 -11.80
CA PRO A 176 6.99 19.72 -12.64
C PRO A 176 8.25 20.56 -12.35
N HIS A 177 8.16 21.65 -11.59
CA HIS A 177 9.34 22.39 -11.13
C HIS A 177 9.99 21.71 -9.92
N THR A 178 9.18 21.18 -9.01
CA THR A 178 9.67 20.41 -7.84
C THR A 178 10.11 19.00 -8.23
N TYR A 179 9.44 18.37 -9.21
CA TYR A 179 9.75 17.01 -9.67
C TYR A 179 10.02 16.97 -11.20
N PRO A 180 11.14 17.55 -11.65
CA PRO A 180 11.39 17.81 -13.07
C PRO A 180 11.91 16.60 -13.85
N GLY A 181 12.51 15.63 -13.17
CA GLY A 181 13.22 14.51 -13.78
C GLY A 181 12.27 13.60 -14.55
N ALA A 182 12.68 13.16 -15.75
CA ALA A 182 11.90 12.20 -16.52
C ALA A 182 11.69 10.90 -15.72
N TRP A 183 10.49 10.34 -15.81
CA TRP A 183 10.09 9.16 -15.05
C TRP A 183 11.12 8.03 -15.14
N THR A 184 11.82 7.79 -14.03
CA THR A 184 12.88 6.79 -13.91
C THR A 184 12.56 5.89 -12.70
N PRO A 185 11.79 4.81 -12.91
CA PRO A 185 11.24 4.03 -11.80
C PRO A 185 12.29 3.20 -11.10
N SER A 186 12.12 2.99 -9.80
CA SER A 186 12.83 1.91 -9.09
C SER A 186 12.23 0.55 -9.46
N THR A 187 13.09 -0.45 -9.69
CA THR A 187 12.72 -1.78 -10.19
C THR A 187 13.03 -2.88 -9.19
N ARG A 188 12.33 -4.02 -9.30
CA ARG A 188 12.50 -5.19 -8.40
C ARG A 188 12.39 -4.81 -6.92
N VAL A 189 11.49 -3.90 -6.61
CA VAL A 189 11.18 -3.47 -5.23
C VAL A 189 10.27 -4.51 -4.59
N ARG A 190 10.62 -4.98 -3.40
CA ARG A 190 9.80 -5.89 -2.60
C ARG A 190 9.59 -5.32 -1.20
N VAL A 191 8.33 -5.19 -0.79
CA VAL A 191 7.95 -4.75 0.57
C VAL A 191 7.08 -5.85 1.16
N HIS A 192 7.62 -6.66 2.08
CA HIS A 192 6.89 -7.84 2.54
C HIS A 192 7.10 -8.26 3.99
N HIS A 193 6.12 -8.96 4.55
CA HIS A 193 6.21 -9.50 5.92
C HIS A 193 6.49 -8.42 6.99
N ASN A 194 6.15 -7.17 6.72
CA ASN A 194 6.27 -6.09 7.70
C ASN A 194 5.00 -5.98 8.54
N THR A 195 5.17 -5.69 9.83
CA THR A 195 4.08 -5.34 10.73
C THR A 195 4.18 -3.85 11.06
N LEU A 196 3.15 -3.10 10.71
CA LEU A 196 3.06 -1.67 10.92
C LEU A 196 1.88 -1.35 11.84
N ARG A 197 2.11 -0.57 12.90
CA ARG A 197 1.06 -0.21 13.86
C ARG A 197 1.11 1.26 14.26
N SER A 198 -0.04 1.86 14.52
CA SER A 198 -0.12 3.20 15.11
C SER A 198 0.65 4.25 14.30
N LEU A 199 0.26 4.44 13.04
CA LEU A 199 0.86 5.42 12.15
C LEU A 199 0.05 6.71 12.10
N ALA A 200 0.72 7.86 12.05
CA ALA A 200 0.03 9.14 11.94
C ALA A 200 -0.61 9.33 10.56
N GLY A 201 0.12 8.99 9.50
CA GLY A 201 -0.27 9.13 8.10
C GLY A 201 -0.51 7.80 7.41
N ASP A 202 0.12 7.58 6.27
CA ASP A 202 -0.03 6.40 5.43
C ASP A 202 0.69 5.17 6.00
N GLY A 203 0.18 3.98 5.65
CA GLY A 203 0.86 2.72 5.93
C GLY A 203 2.08 2.50 5.06
N ILE A 204 1.84 2.11 3.81
CA ILE A 204 2.87 1.84 2.80
C ILE A 204 2.51 2.59 1.52
N LYS A 205 3.35 3.57 1.16
CA LYS A 205 3.21 4.34 -0.08
C LYS A 205 4.34 4.01 -1.05
N LEU A 206 3.98 3.62 -2.26
CA LEU A 206 4.91 3.43 -3.37
C LEU A 206 4.83 4.64 -4.30
N ASP A 207 5.98 5.13 -4.76
CA ASP A 207 6.08 6.26 -5.67
C ASP A 207 7.15 5.94 -6.72
N THR A 208 6.81 6.07 -8.00
CA THR A 208 7.80 5.97 -9.09
C THR A 208 8.54 4.63 -9.06
N THR A 209 7.77 3.53 -9.08
CA THR A 209 8.27 2.15 -9.14
C THR A 209 7.70 1.42 -10.36
N ALA A 210 8.38 0.36 -10.80
CA ALA A 210 7.92 -0.52 -11.86
C ALA A 210 8.10 -1.99 -11.44
N GLY A 211 7.02 -2.76 -11.47
CA GLY A 211 6.99 -4.18 -11.08
C GLY A 211 7.21 -4.40 -9.58
N ALA A 212 6.78 -3.47 -8.72
CA ALA A 212 6.91 -3.62 -7.28
C ALA A 212 5.96 -4.69 -6.74
N VAL A 213 6.40 -5.44 -5.73
CA VAL A 213 5.57 -6.44 -5.03
C VAL A 213 5.43 -6.05 -3.57
N VAL A 214 4.18 -5.87 -3.12
CA VAL A 214 3.80 -5.52 -1.75
C VAL A 214 2.97 -6.67 -1.20
N GLU A 215 3.55 -7.49 -0.32
CA GLU A 215 2.86 -8.72 0.09
C GLU A 215 3.10 -9.17 1.52
N HIS A 216 2.11 -9.85 2.10
CA HIS A 216 2.19 -10.38 3.47
C HIS A 216 2.50 -9.31 4.53
N ASN A 217 2.15 -8.04 4.29
CA ASN A 217 2.27 -6.99 5.31
C ASN A 217 0.99 -6.92 6.16
N ARG A 218 1.14 -6.55 7.43
CA ARG A 218 0.03 -6.24 8.33
C ARG A 218 0.11 -4.77 8.73
N VAL A 219 -0.88 -3.96 8.33
CA VAL A 219 -1.02 -2.55 8.71
C VAL A 219 -2.21 -2.45 9.65
N ASP A 220 -1.97 -2.09 10.91
CA ASP A 220 -2.97 -2.01 11.99
C ASP A 220 -2.96 -0.60 12.60
N GLY A 221 -3.83 0.26 12.10
CA GLY A 221 -3.92 1.66 12.48
C GLY A 221 -3.01 2.57 11.65
N PHE A 222 -3.60 3.18 10.61
CA PHE A 222 -3.04 4.27 9.81
C PHE A 222 -3.95 5.50 9.88
N GLN A 223 -3.45 6.67 9.49
CA GLN A 223 -4.16 7.95 9.55
C GLN A 223 -4.70 8.27 10.96
N LEU A 224 -3.98 7.87 12.01
CA LEU A 224 -4.47 8.03 13.38
C LEU A 224 -4.30 9.44 13.94
N ARG A 225 -3.38 10.23 13.36
CA ARG A 225 -2.96 11.52 13.91
C ARG A 225 -2.86 12.63 12.87
N SER A 226 -2.57 12.31 11.60
CA SER A 226 -2.57 13.30 10.51
C SER A 226 -4.00 13.70 10.13
N PRO A 227 -4.34 15.01 10.08
CA PRO A 227 -5.64 15.48 9.60
C PRO A 227 -5.75 15.41 8.07
N SER A 228 -4.65 15.23 7.34
CA SER A 228 -4.64 15.15 5.88
C SER A 228 -5.15 13.79 5.37
N ALA A 229 -5.37 13.71 4.05
CA ALA A 229 -5.73 12.50 3.31
C ALA A 229 -4.61 11.44 3.35
N ASN A 230 -4.96 10.18 3.64
CA ASN A 230 -4.05 9.04 3.75
C ASN A 230 -4.78 7.72 3.47
N ALA A 231 -4.02 6.70 3.09
CA ALA A 231 -4.48 5.33 2.84
C ALA A 231 -3.57 4.29 3.51
N GLY A 232 -4.06 3.06 3.62
CA GLY A 232 -3.32 1.95 4.21
C GLY A 232 -2.14 1.53 3.33
N VAL A 233 -2.41 1.04 2.12
CA VAL A 233 -1.39 0.65 1.13
C VAL A 233 -1.74 1.25 -0.23
N TRP A 234 -0.84 2.05 -0.80
CA TRP A 234 -1.18 2.78 -2.03
C TRP A 234 -0.02 3.03 -2.97
N THR A 235 -0.39 3.29 -4.23
CA THR A 235 0.55 3.50 -5.33
C THR A 235 0.34 4.87 -5.96
N PHE A 236 1.42 5.57 -6.25
CA PHE A 236 1.44 6.80 -7.03
C PHE A 236 2.48 6.71 -8.14
N ASN A 237 2.08 7.00 -9.38
CA ASN A 237 3.02 7.04 -10.51
C ASN A 237 3.84 5.75 -10.71
N THR A 238 3.17 4.61 -10.58
CA THR A 238 3.77 3.27 -10.69
C THR A 238 3.28 2.53 -11.92
N ASP A 239 4.07 1.55 -12.39
CA ASP A 239 3.66 0.59 -13.41
C ASP A 239 3.72 -0.85 -12.84
N ASP A 240 2.68 -1.63 -13.08
CA ASP A 240 2.65 -3.09 -12.86
C ASP A 240 2.91 -3.50 -11.40
N THR A 241 2.41 -2.72 -10.43
CA THR A 241 2.54 -3.02 -8.99
C THR A 241 1.56 -4.13 -8.58
N LEU A 242 2.07 -5.15 -7.89
CA LEU A 242 1.28 -6.23 -7.31
C LEU A 242 1.16 -6.06 -5.78
N VAL A 243 -0.07 -5.87 -5.30
CA VAL A 243 -0.42 -5.78 -3.88
C VAL A 243 -1.22 -7.02 -3.50
N GLN A 244 -0.61 -7.95 -2.75
CA GLN A 244 -1.25 -9.23 -2.44
C GLN A 244 -1.02 -9.77 -1.03
N TYR A 245 -1.97 -10.54 -0.48
CA TYR A 245 -1.83 -11.18 0.84
C TYR A 245 -1.56 -10.20 2.00
N ASN A 246 -1.97 -8.93 1.87
CA ASN A 246 -1.82 -7.95 2.95
C ASN A 246 -3.06 -7.93 3.83
N GLU A 247 -2.87 -7.62 5.12
CA GLU A 247 -3.92 -7.26 6.07
C GLU A 247 -3.86 -5.76 6.35
N VAL A 248 -4.97 -5.04 6.18
CA VAL A 248 -5.04 -3.58 6.41
C VAL A 248 -6.26 -3.25 7.25
N SER A 249 -6.03 -2.68 8.43
CA SER A 249 -7.11 -2.44 9.39
C SER A 249 -6.93 -1.25 10.32
N GLY A 250 -8.02 -0.89 11.00
CA GLY A 250 -8.02 0.01 12.16
C GLY A 250 -7.63 1.47 11.87
N GLY A 251 -7.54 1.85 10.60
CA GLY A 251 -7.09 3.18 10.18
C GLY A 251 -8.19 4.07 9.60
N GLY A 252 -7.81 5.29 9.28
CA GLY A 252 -8.60 6.20 8.47
C GLY A 252 -9.34 7.31 9.23
N ASN A 253 -9.78 8.31 8.46
CA ASN A 253 -10.78 9.31 8.82
C ASN A 253 -11.72 9.58 7.63
N THR A 254 -12.45 10.71 7.60
CA THR A 254 -13.43 11.01 6.53
C THR A 254 -12.85 11.68 5.29
N HIS A 255 -11.59 12.14 5.32
CA HIS A 255 -10.94 12.76 4.16
C HIS A 255 -10.69 11.70 3.07
N ASP A 256 -9.89 10.68 3.38
CA ASP A 256 -9.74 9.43 2.62
C ASP A 256 -9.99 8.24 3.55
N GLY A 257 -8.95 7.52 3.97
CA GLY A 257 -9.01 6.44 4.95
C GLY A 257 -9.26 5.06 4.38
N MET A 258 -9.01 4.85 3.09
CA MET A 258 -9.20 3.56 2.42
C MET A 258 -8.06 2.60 2.74
N SER A 259 -8.38 1.31 2.75
CA SER A 259 -7.38 0.25 2.89
C SER A 259 -6.38 0.30 1.75
N PHE A 260 -6.87 0.44 0.52
CA PHE A 260 -6.07 0.39 -0.70
C PHE A 260 -6.34 1.61 -1.58
N ASP A 261 -5.31 2.09 -2.29
CA ASP A 261 -5.45 3.18 -3.24
C ASP A 261 -4.56 3.02 -4.48
N ALA A 262 -5.18 3.16 -5.67
CA ALA A 262 -4.49 3.33 -6.93
C ALA A 262 -4.59 4.81 -7.36
N ASP A 263 -3.67 5.62 -6.85
CA ASP A 263 -3.62 7.06 -7.05
C ASP A 263 -3.16 7.39 -8.50
N GLY A 264 -3.13 8.68 -8.82
CA GLY A 264 -2.71 9.23 -10.09
C GLY A 264 -1.43 8.61 -10.64
N ALA A 265 -1.47 8.41 -11.96
CA ALA A 265 -0.44 7.75 -12.72
C ALA A 265 -0.12 6.30 -12.29
N SER A 266 -1.01 5.63 -11.56
CA SER A 266 -0.91 4.18 -11.37
C SER A 266 -1.41 3.44 -12.61
N ARG A 267 -0.56 2.60 -13.20
CA ARG A 267 -0.86 1.77 -14.36
C ARG A 267 -0.76 0.29 -13.99
N ASN A 268 -1.80 -0.48 -14.30
CA ASN A 268 -1.86 -1.94 -14.12
C ASN A 268 -1.63 -2.40 -12.67
N THR A 269 -2.01 -1.61 -11.67
CA THR A 269 -1.95 -2.05 -10.27
C THR A 269 -2.91 -3.21 -10.05
N VAL A 270 -2.43 -4.29 -9.43
CA VAL A 270 -3.24 -5.45 -9.07
C VAL A 270 -3.36 -5.53 -7.55
N PHE A 271 -4.58 -5.48 -7.03
CA PHE A 271 -4.90 -5.79 -5.64
C PHE A 271 -5.56 -7.17 -5.59
N GLN A 272 -4.86 -8.18 -5.07
CA GLN A 272 -5.42 -9.54 -4.98
C GLN A 272 -5.15 -10.24 -3.66
N TYR A 273 -6.10 -11.05 -3.20
CA TYR A 273 -5.89 -11.88 -1.99
C TYR A 273 -5.61 -11.07 -0.72
N ASN A 274 -6.04 -9.82 -0.65
CA ASN A 274 -5.88 -8.98 0.53
C ASN A 274 -7.10 -9.09 1.47
N ASN A 275 -6.84 -8.89 2.75
CA ASN A 275 -7.83 -8.77 3.81
C ASN A 275 -7.87 -7.33 4.32
N SER A 276 -9.03 -6.69 4.29
CA SER A 276 -9.21 -5.40 4.93
C SER A 276 -10.33 -5.43 5.94
N HIS A 277 -10.17 -4.70 7.04
CA HIS A 277 -11.27 -4.53 7.97
C HIS A 277 -11.23 -3.29 8.85
N ASP A 278 -12.42 -2.81 9.22
CA ASP A 278 -12.62 -1.73 10.18
C ASP A 278 -11.91 -0.41 9.80
N ASN A 279 -11.68 -0.17 8.51
CA ASN A 279 -11.08 1.07 8.02
C ASN A 279 -12.15 2.14 7.82
N LYS A 280 -11.95 3.35 8.36
CA LYS A 280 -13.02 4.37 8.40
C LYS A 280 -13.41 4.91 7.03
N GLY A 281 -12.47 4.96 6.09
CA GLY A 281 -12.70 5.50 4.74
C GLY A 281 -13.38 4.51 3.81
N GLY A 282 -13.00 3.24 3.90
CA GLY A 282 -13.52 2.19 3.02
C GLY A 282 -12.44 1.24 2.52
N PHE A 283 -12.73 0.56 1.42
CA PHE A 283 -11.87 -0.49 0.89
C PHE A 283 -10.88 0.06 -0.16
N LEU A 284 -11.39 0.71 -1.21
CA LEU A 284 -10.61 1.11 -2.38
C LEU A 284 -10.82 2.57 -2.74
N LEU A 285 -9.71 3.26 -2.97
CA LEU A 285 -9.66 4.57 -3.62
C LEU A 285 -8.98 4.45 -4.98
N LEU A 286 -9.51 5.19 -5.96
CA LEU A 286 -8.94 5.38 -7.28
C LEU A 286 -8.83 6.88 -7.47
N CYS A 287 -7.68 7.48 -7.15
CA CYS A 287 -7.58 8.93 -7.01
C CYS A 287 -6.74 9.70 -8.04
N PRO A 288 -6.95 9.54 -9.36
CA PRO A 288 -6.37 10.50 -10.29
C PRO A 288 -7.06 11.86 -10.13
N TYR A 289 -6.29 12.95 -10.13
CA TYR A 289 -6.81 14.31 -10.24
C TYR A 289 -5.79 15.23 -10.92
N SER A 290 -6.12 16.51 -11.12
CA SER A 290 -5.23 17.49 -11.77
C SER A 290 -4.66 17.03 -13.12
N GLY A 291 -5.47 16.30 -13.91
CA GLY A 291 -5.08 15.77 -15.23
C GLY A 291 -4.28 14.47 -15.21
N ALA A 292 -4.01 13.90 -14.03
CA ALA A 292 -3.48 12.54 -13.92
C ALA A 292 -4.51 11.49 -14.36
N LYS A 293 -4.05 10.27 -14.61
CA LYS A 293 -4.92 9.13 -14.94
C LYS A 293 -4.54 7.89 -14.13
N THR A 294 -5.54 7.09 -13.77
CA THR A 294 -5.35 5.74 -13.22
C THR A 294 -5.84 4.74 -14.25
N VAL A 295 -5.04 3.74 -14.61
CA VAL A 295 -5.28 2.90 -15.80
C VAL A 295 -5.05 1.42 -15.49
N GLY A 296 -5.98 0.56 -15.90
CA GLY A 296 -5.80 -0.89 -15.90
C GLY A 296 -5.82 -1.54 -14.51
N THR A 297 -6.34 -0.87 -13.49
CA THR A 297 -6.38 -1.42 -12.12
C THR A 297 -7.23 -2.69 -12.07
N THR A 298 -6.69 -3.75 -11.49
CA THR A 298 -7.40 -5.00 -11.25
C THR A 298 -7.54 -5.25 -9.75
N VAL A 299 -8.76 -5.48 -9.28
CA VAL A 299 -9.06 -5.73 -7.87
C VAL A 299 -9.83 -7.02 -7.76
N ARG A 300 -9.20 -8.09 -7.27
CA ARG A 300 -9.79 -9.43 -7.31
C ARG A 300 -9.52 -10.31 -6.12
N TYR A 301 -10.45 -11.19 -5.79
CA TYR A 301 -10.25 -12.19 -4.73
C TYR A 301 -9.78 -11.57 -3.41
N ASN A 302 -10.24 -10.37 -3.09
CA ASN A 302 -10.02 -9.74 -1.78
C ASN A 302 -11.24 -9.99 -0.88
N ILE A 303 -11.00 -9.96 0.43
CA ILE A 303 -12.05 -9.96 1.44
C ILE A 303 -12.01 -8.63 2.20
N SER A 304 -13.19 -8.09 2.50
CA SER A 304 -13.33 -6.82 3.20
C SER A 304 -14.44 -6.94 4.24
N ARG A 305 -14.13 -6.65 5.50
CA ARG A 305 -15.10 -6.66 6.60
C ARG A 305 -15.25 -5.30 7.24
N ASN A 306 -16.47 -4.77 7.36
CA ASN A 306 -16.73 -3.55 8.13
C ASN A 306 -15.90 -2.31 7.71
N ASP A 307 -15.33 -2.30 6.50
CA ASP A 307 -14.76 -1.09 5.93
C ASP A 307 -15.86 -0.06 5.69
N GLY A 308 -15.53 1.19 5.97
CA GLY A 308 -16.46 2.27 6.31
C GLY A 308 -16.89 3.13 5.13
N ALA A 309 -16.86 4.46 5.31
CA ALA A 309 -17.63 5.51 4.62
C ALA A 309 -18.09 5.24 3.17
N ARG A 310 -17.23 4.69 2.31
CA ARG A 310 -17.51 4.33 0.91
C ARG A 310 -16.63 3.15 0.51
N LEU A 311 -17.19 2.04 0.02
CA LEU A 311 -16.36 0.88 -0.36
C LEU A 311 -15.39 1.23 -1.49
N ILE A 312 -15.88 1.88 -2.53
CA ILE A 312 -15.09 2.30 -3.68
C ILE A 312 -15.31 3.80 -3.87
N GLN A 313 -14.22 4.57 -3.93
CA GLN A 313 -14.25 5.98 -4.32
C GLN A 313 -13.40 6.22 -5.56
N ASN A 314 -13.91 7.06 -6.45
CA ASN A 314 -13.18 7.57 -7.60
C ASN A 314 -13.05 9.10 -7.49
N CYS A 315 -11.82 9.61 -7.61
CA CYS A 315 -11.57 11.05 -7.70
C CYS A 315 -11.81 11.57 -9.13
N ALA A 316 -11.71 12.89 -9.31
CA ALA A 316 -12.18 13.59 -10.50
C ALA A 316 -11.40 13.36 -11.81
N GLY A 317 -10.29 12.62 -11.79
CA GLY A 317 -9.49 12.33 -12.98
C GLY A 317 -9.93 11.06 -13.71
N PRO A 318 -9.45 10.81 -14.94
CA PRO A 318 -9.79 9.59 -15.66
C PRO A 318 -9.36 8.30 -14.94
N VAL A 319 -10.33 7.42 -14.71
CA VAL A 319 -10.15 6.06 -14.19
C VAL A 319 -10.51 5.10 -15.32
N LEU A 320 -9.51 4.47 -15.92
CA LEU A 320 -9.67 3.78 -17.20
C LEU A 320 -9.38 2.28 -17.05
N ASP A 321 -10.26 1.46 -17.61
CA ASP A 321 -10.07 0.00 -17.69
C ASP A 321 -9.92 -0.69 -16.32
N THR A 322 -10.62 -0.16 -15.31
CA THR A 322 -10.62 -0.75 -13.96
C THR A 322 -11.57 -1.95 -13.91
N ARG A 323 -11.08 -3.06 -13.37
CA ARG A 323 -11.82 -4.32 -13.23
C ARG A 323 -11.84 -4.75 -11.76
N ILE A 324 -13.02 -4.77 -11.15
CA ILE A 324 -13.23 -5.16 -9.76
C ILE A 324 -14.08 -6.44 -9.76
N TYR A 325 -13.48 -7.59 -9.45
CA TYR A 325 -14.20 -8.86 -9.57
C TYR A 325 -13.85 -9.93 -8.56
N ASN A 326 -14.79 -10.82 -8.26
CA ASN A 326 -14.55 -11.94 -7.36
C ASN A 326 -14.05 -11.53 -5.96
N ASN A 327 -14.49 -10.37 -5.46
CA ASN A 327 -14.25 -9.95 -4.08
C ASN A 327 -15.48 -10.27 -3.21
N SER A 328 -15.27 -10.46 -1.90
CA SER A 328 -16.37 -10.65 -0.94
C SER A 328 -16.34 -9.56 0.12
N PHE A 329 -17.44 -8.83 0.25
CA PHE A 329 -17.63 -7.73 1.19
C PHE A 329 -18.70 -8.12 2.22
N LEU A 330 -18.34 -8.04 3.50
CA LEU A 330 -19.24 -8.36 4.61
C LEU A 330 -19.29 -7.19 5.61
N ASN A 331 -20.44 -6.54 5.72
CA ASN A 331 -20.66 -5.49 6.71
C ASN A 331 -21.71 -5.96 7.72
N THR A 332 -21.28 -6.15 8.96
CA THR A 332 -22.13 -6.63 10.07
C THR A 332 -22.65 -5.47 10.91
N ASP A 333 -21.82 -4.46 11.16
CA ASP A 333 -22.10 -3.45 12.19
C ASP A 333 -22.38 -2.08 11.55
N ARG A 334 -21.41 -1.59 10.78
CA ARG A 334 -21.51 -0.33 10.05
C ARG A 334 -21.56 -0.59 8.56
N ILE A 335 -22.65 -0.16 7.96
CA ILE A 335 -22.82 -0.21 6.52
C ILE A 335 -22.26 1.09 5.93
N PRO A 336 -21.44 1.03 4.88
CA PRO A 336 -20.97 2.18 4.13
C PRO A 336 -22.12 3.08 3.69
N ALA A 337 -21.89 4.37 3.45
CA ALA A 337 -22.95 5.16 2.82
C ALA A 337 -23.10 4.78 1.33
N TYR A 338 -21.96 4.48 0.70
CA TYR A 338 -21.86 4.29 -0.73
C TYR A 338 -21.13 3.01 -1.10
N LEU A 339 -21.66 2.30 -2.09
CA LEU A 339 -20.96 1.20 -2.76
C LEU A 339 -19.86 1.77 -3.67
N VAL A 340 -20.26 2.71 -4.53
CA VAL A 340 -19.37 3.51 -5.37
C VAL A 340 -19.72 4.97 -5.19
N GLN A 341 -18.70 5.79 -4.92
CA GLN A 341 -18.80 7.25 -4.92
C GLN A 341 -17.84 7.82 -5.96
N ASP A 342 -18.39 8.51 -6.96
CA ASP A 342 -17.63 9.47 -7.75
C ASP A 342 -17.66 10.83 -7.02
N ASP A 343 -16.49 11.46 -6.88
CA ASP A 343 -16.38 12.72 -6.13
C ASP A 343 -17.22 13.83 -6.74
N THR A 344 -17.82 14.68 -5.90
CA THR A 344 -18.65 15.80 -6.34
C THR A 344 -17.90 16.80 -7.22
N ALA A 345 -16.56 16.88 -7.06
CA ALA A 345 -15.71 17.72 -7.89
C ALA A 345 -15.49 17.16 -9.30
N SER A 346 -15.91 15.92 -9.59
CA SER A 346 -15.76 15.28 -10.89
C SER A 346 -16.64 16.01 -11.93
N PRO A 347 -16.06 16.64 -12.95
CA PRO A 347 -16.84 17.21 -14.04
C PRO A 347 -17.70 16.15 -14.73
N THR A 348 -18.80 16.54 -15.37
CA THR A 348 -19.63 15.63 -16.19
C THR A 348 -18.87 14.98 -17.34
N THR A 349 -17.72 15.55 -17.72
CA THR A 349 -16.81 15.03 -18.75
C THR A 349 -15.79 14.01 -18.24
N THR A 350 -15.82 13.68 -16.95
CA THR A 350 -14.88 12.71 -16.35
C THR A 350 -15.10 11.33 -16.96
N ASP A 351 -14.02 10.74 -17.49
CA ASP A 351 -14.05 9.42 -18.12
C ASP A 351 -13.68 8.34 -17.10
N HIS A 352 -14.70 7.75 -16.51
CA HIS A 352 -14.62 6.62 -15.59
C HIS A 352 -15.12 5.36 -16.32
N ARG A 353 -14.26 4.37 -16.48
CA ARG A 353 -14.56 3.07 -17.11
C ARG A 353 -14.25 1.96 -16.12
N LEU A 354 -15.26 1.57 -15.36
CA LEU A 354 -15.14 0.61 -14.27
C LEU A 354 -16.14 -0.54 -14.46
N THR A 355 -15.66 -1.77 -14.36
CA THR A 355 -16.52 -2.95 -14.32
C THR A 355 -16.45 -3.61 -12.95
N VAL A 356 -17.60 -3.79 -12.32
CA VAL A 356 -17.77 -4.50 -11.05
C VAL A 356 -18.52 -5.79 -11.34
N ARG A 357 -17.87 -6.96 -11.27
CA ARG A 357 -18.54 -8.25 -11.57
C ARG A 357 -18.21 -9.38 -10.61
N ASN A 358 -19.06 -10.39 -10.51
CA ASN A 358 -18.78 -11.56 -9.67
C ASN A 358 -18.41 -11.22 -8.23
N ASN A 359 -18.82 -10.07 -7.68
CA ASN A 359 -18.55 -9.74 -6.28
C ASN A 359 -19.74 -10.14 -5.41
N ILE A 360 -19.48 -10.49 -4.15
CA ILE A 360 -20.51 -10.64 -3.13
C ILE A 360 -20.51 -9.40 -2.24
N PHE A 361 -21.66 -8.76 -2.10
CA PHE A 361 -21.90 -7.70 -1.13
C PHE A 361 -22.99 -8.16 -0.17
N VAL A 362 -22.60 -8.41 1.08
CA VAL A 362 -23.51 -8.80 2.16
C VAL A 362 -23.54 -7.70 3.21
N SER A 363 -24.75 -7.22 3.49
CA SER A 363 -25.03 -6.23 4.51
C SER A 363 -26.02 -6.81 5.52
N ARG A 364 -25.63 -6.90 6.79
CA ARG A 364 -26.50 -7.42 7.87
C ARG A 364 -27.04 -6.32 8.80
N GLY A 365 -26.56 -5.09 8.66
CA GLY A 365 -27.06 -3.93 9.40
C GLY A 365 -28.21 -3.19 8.71
N GLN A 366 -28.48 -1.95 9.15
CA GLN A 366 -29.40 -1.00 8.51
C GLN A 366 -28.59 0.13 7.83
N GLY A 367 -28.78 0.42 6.53
CA GLY A 367 -28.03 1.50 5.88
C GLY A 367 -27.77 1.38 4.37
N GLY A 368 -26.62 1.94 3.95
CA GLY A 368 -26.31 2.34 2.58
C GLY A 368 -25.47 1.39 1.72
N TYR A 369 -25.85 1.29 0.45
CA TYR A 369 -24.92 0.99 -0.64
C TYR A 369 -25.42 1.75 -1.85
N ALA A 370 -25.71 3.03 -1.62
CA ALA A 370 -26.14 3.89 -2.71
C ALA A 370 -24.97 4.08 -3.68
N LEU A 371 -25.32 4.36 -4.93
CA LEU A 371 -24.38 4.96 -5.86
C LEU A 371 -24.45 6.48 -5.69
N LYS A 372 -23.30 7.14 -5.66
CA LYS A 372 -23.23 8.60 -5.62
C LYS A 372 -22.50 9.12 -6.85
N ASN A 373 -23.20 10.00 -7.58
CA ASN A 373 -22.75 10.62 -8.82
C ASN A 373 -22.25 9.63 -9.89
N PRO A 374 -22.89 8.46 -10.08
CA PRO A 374 -22.33 7.44 -10.95
C PRO A 374 -22.14 7.95 -12.38
N THR A 375 -20.92 7.80 -12.86
CA THR A 375 -20.54 8.09 -14.25
C THR A 375 -21.06 7.02 -15.22
N PRO A 376 -21.30 7.35 -16.51
CA PRO A 376 -21.89 6.43 -17.49
C PRO A 376 -21.07 5.15 -17.78
N GLY A 377 -19.77 5.15 -17.48
CA GLY A 377 -18.90 3.99 -17.72
C GLY A 377 -18.78 3.02 -16.54
N LEU A 378 -19.51 3.26 -15.45
CA LEU A 378 -19.67 2.28 -14.36
C LEU A 378 -20.65 1.18 -14.77
N ARG A 379 -20.20 -0.07 -14.73
CA ARG A 379 -21.00 -1.25 -15.12
C ARG A 379 -20.96 -2.33 -14.06
N PHE A 380 -22.12 -2.96 -13.83
CA PHE A 380 -22.27 -4.11 -12.95
C PHE A 380 -22.81 -5.31 -13.73
N ASP A 381 -22.32 -6.51 -13.44
CA ASP A 381 -22.89 -7.77 -13.93
C ASP A 381 -22.52 -8.94 -13.00
N HIS A 382 -23.37 -9.96 -12.90
CA HIS A 382 -23.10 -11.18 -12.11
C HIS A 382 -22.66 -10.95 -10.66
N ASN A 383 -23.07 -9.87 -10.01
CA ASN A 383 -22.79 -9.66 -8.58
C ASN A 383 -23.92 -10.24 -7.71
N VAL A 384 -23.61 -10.59 -6.46
CA VAL A 384 -24.62 -10.88 -5.43
C VAL A 384 -24.75 -9.67 -4.51
N PHE A 385 -25.98 -9.19 -4.36
CA PHE A 385 -26.33 -8.07 -3.47
C PHE A 385 -27.35 -8.54 -2.43
N HIS A 386 -26.91 -8.83 -1.21
CA HIS A 386 -27.78 -9.37 -0.16
C HIS A 386 -27.88 -8.44 1.06
N GLY A 387 -29.12 -8.28 1.57
CA GLY A 387 -29.41 -7.44 2.71
C GLY A 387 -29.36 -5.93 2.41
N LEU A 388 -29.73 -5.55 1.18
CA LEU A 388 -29.64 -4.17 0.68
C LEU A 388 -31.00 -3.64 0.20
N PRO A 389 -31.30 -2.35 0.38
CA PRO A 389 -32.54 -1.75 -0.11
C PRO A 389 -32.65 -1.87 -1.64
N PRO A 390 -33.79 -2.31 -2.20
CA PRO A 390 -33.97 -2.42 -3.65
C PRO A 390 -33.72 -1.12 -4.42
N ALA A 391 -34.05 0.03 -3.82
CA ALA A 391 -33.83 1.35 -4.40
C ALA A 391 -32.34 1.72 -4.58
N HIS A 392 -31.42 1.01 -3.92
CA HIS A 392 -29.98 1.24 -4.03
C HIS A 392 -29.29 0.28 -5.01
N LEU A 393 -30.00 -0.73 -5.52
CA LEU A 393 -29.40 -1.75 -6.36
C LEU A 393 -29.17 -1.24 -7.79
N PRO A 394 -27.94 -1.33 -8.33
CA PRO A 394 -27.70 -1.04 -9.73
C PRO A 394 -28.31 -2.11 -10.64
N ALA A 395 -28.46 -1.79 -11.92
CA ALA A 395 -28.72 -2.80 -12.94
C ALA A 395 -27.58 -3.83 -12.94
N ASN A 396 -27.92 -5.10 -12.75
CA ASN A 396 -26.95 -6.18 -12.49
C ASN A 396 -27.36 -7.45 -13.25
N PRO A 397 -27.28 -7.46 -14.60
CA PRO A 397 -27.62 -8.63 -15.41
C PRO A 397 -26.79 -9.85 -15.00
N GLY A 398 -27.47 -11.00 -14.90
CA GLY A 398 -26.85 -12.26 -14.46
C GLY A 398 -26.50 -12.32 -12.97
N GLY A 399 -26.80 -11.29 -12.18
CA GLY A 399 -26.57 -11.28 -10.74
C GLY A 399 -27.79 -11.73 -9.93
N SER A 400 -27.66 -11.69 -8.60
CA SER A 400 -28.65 -12.22 -7.66
C SER A 400 -28.80 -11.35 -6.41
N THR A 401 -29.97 -11.40 -5.77
CA THR A 401 -30.22 -10.83 -4.44
C THR A 401 -30.50 -11.91 -3.38
N ALA A 402 -30.48 -13.18 -3.77
CA ALA A 402 -30.62 -14.31 -2.86
C ALA A 402 -29.47 -14.32 -1.84
N ASP A 403 -29.74 -14.86 -0.65
CA ASP A 403 -28.70 -15.06 0.37
C ASP A 403 -27.60 -15.97 -0.19
N PRO A 404 -26.35 -15.50 -0.30
CA PRO A 404 -25.25 -16.33 -0.76
C PRO A 404 -24.82 -17.38 0.27
N GLY A 405 -25.33 -17.36 1.51
CA GLY A 405 -24.80 -18.20 2.58
C GLY A 405 -23.34 -17.86 2.91
N LEU A 406 -22.98 -16.56 2.83
CA LEU A 406 -21.65 -16.08 3.17
C LEU A 406 -21.47 -16.11 4.70
N ARG A 407 -20.50 -16.91 5.14
CA ARG A 407 -20.09 -17.04 6.54
C ARG A 407 -19.15 -15.91 6.93
N ASP A 408 -18.92 -15.77 8.24
CA ASP A 408 -18.03 -14.73 8.77
C ASP A 408 -16.59 -14.95 8.29
N ASP A 409 -16.14 -16.19 8.14
CA ASP A 409 -14.83 -16.52 7.59
C ASP A 409 -14.73 -16.38 6.06
N PHE A 410 -15.71 -15.72 5.42
CA PHE A 410 -15.83 -15.48 3.98
C PHE A 410 -15.97 -16.73 3.09
N ARG A 411 -16.15 -17.90 3.70
CA ARG A 411 -16.53 -19.11 2.97
C ARG A 411 -18.03 -19.13 2.72
N LEU A 412 -18.44 -19.85 1.67
CA LEU A 412 -19.84 -20.07 1.33
C LEU A 412 -20.32 -21.41 1.92
N THR A 413 -21.62 -21.51 2.20
CA THR A 413 -22.25 -22.79 2.50
C THR A 413 -22.32 -23.69 1.26
N ALA A 414 -22.48 -24.99 1.46
CA ALA A 414 -22.56 -25.97 0.36
C ALA A 414 -23.74 -25.72 -0.60
N GLY A 415 -24.86 -25.21 -0.10
CA GLY A 415 -26.06 -24.89 -0.90
C GLY A 415 -26.08 -23.47 -1.49
N SER A 416 -24.94 -22.76 -1.48
CA SER A 416 -24.90 -21.36 -1.92
C SER A 416 -25.35 -21.20 -3.38
N PRO A 417 -26.25 -20.25 -3.68
CA PRO A 417 -26.62 -19.92 -5.06
C PRO A 417 -25.48 -19.20 -5.83
N ALA A 418 -24.39 -18.83 -5.17
CA ALA A 418 -23.24 -18.20 -5.81
C ALA A 418 -22.29 -19.20 -6.51
N HIS A 419 -22.39 -20.50 -6.18
CA HIS A 419 -21.57 -21.55 -6.78
C HIS A 419 -21.80 -21.66 -8.27
N ALA A 420 -20.72 -21.66 -9.06
CA ALA A 420 -20.74 -21.74 -10.52
C ALA A 420 -21.70 -20.76 -11.23
N ALA A 421 -21.98 -19.61 -10.60
CA ALA A 421 -22.90 -18.59 -11.11
C ALA A 421 -22.20 -17.37 -11.72
N GLY A 422 -20.87 -17.31 -11.62
CA GLY A 422 -20.06 -16.18 -12.08
C GLY A 422 -19.80 -16.18 -13.58
N ARG A 423 -19.43 -15.02 -14.09
CA ARG A 423 -18.93 -14.84 -15.45
C ARG A 423 -17.45 -15.18 -15.53
N HIS A 424 -17.04 -16.03 -16.47
CA HIS A 424 -15.62 -16.28 -16.72
C HIS A 424 -14.86 -14.97 -17.03
N VAL A 425 -13.71 -14.79 -16.40
CA VAL A 425 -12.79 -13.67 -16.60
C VAL A 425 -11.45 -14.24 -17.03
N ALA A 426 -10.93 -13.82 -18.18
CA ALA A 426 -9.59 -14.22 -18.62
C ALA A 426 -8.52 -13.67 -17.67
N ASP A 427 -7.38 -14.36 -17.60
CA ASP A 427 -6.22 -13.97 -16.78
C ASP A 427 -6.56 -13.70 -15.30
N ASN A 428 -7.53 -14.43 -14.75
CA ASN A 428 -8.08 -14.27 -13.39
C ASN A 428 -7.13 -14.65 -12.25
N GLY A 429 -5.88 -15.06 -12.54
CA GLY A 429 -4.89 -15.45 -11.53
C GLY A 429 -4.95 -16.92 -11.12
N GLY A 430 -5.96 -17.67 -11.58
CA GLY A 430 -6.02 -19.14 -11.48
C GLY A 430 -6.39 -19.71 -10.11
N ARG A 431 -6.54 -18.89 -9.07
CA ARG A 431 -6.97 -19.31 -7.73
C ARG A 431 -7.80 -18.26 -6.99
N ASP A 432 -8.59 -18.71 -6.03
CA ASP A 432 -9.38 -17.89 -5.12
C ASP A 432 -8.53 -17.33 -3.94
N TYR A 433 -9.19 -16.64 -2.98
CA TYR A 433 -8.53 -16.09 -1.78
C TYR A 433 -7.88 -17.17 -0.90
N PHE A 434 -8.47 -18.37 -0.87
CA PHE A 434 -8.05 -19.49 -0.02
C PHE A 434 -7.06 -20.44 -0.70
N GLY A 435 -6.67 -20.14 -1.95
CA GLY A 435 -5.76 -20.95 -2.74
C GLY A 435 -6.41 -22.08 -3.53
N THR A 436 -7.74 -22.16 -3.56
CA THR A 436 -8.50 -23.12 -4.37
C THR A 436 -8.30 -22.79 -5.86
N PRO A 437 -7.90 -23.76 -6.71
CA PRO A 437 -7.84 -23.55 -8.15
C PRO A 437 -9.20 -23.18 -8.73
N LEU A 438 -9.22 -22.24 -9.68
CA LEU A 438 -10.45 -21.82 -10.33
C LEU A 438 -10.89 -22.86 -11.38
N PRO A 439 -12.21 -23.09 -11.56
CA PRO A 439 -12.72 -24.02 -12.54
C PRO A 439 -12.48 -23.49 -13.97
N ALA A 440 -12.44 -24.40 -14.95
CA ALA A 440 -12.45 -24.03 -16.36
C ALA A 440 -13.82 -23.47 -16.83
N GLY A 441 -14.88 -23.74 -16.07
CA GLY A 441 -16.25 -23.29 -16.34
C GLY A 441 -16.58 -21.93 -15.70
N ALA A 442 -17.85 -21.76 -15.37
CA ALA A 442 -18.30 -20.60 -14.60
C ALA A 442 -17.68 -20.65 -13.19
N PRO A 443 -16.96 -19.60 -12.75
CA PRO A 443 -16.45 -19.54 -11.38
C PRO A 443 -17.58 -19.28 -10.39
N THR A 444 -17.31 -19.50 -9.13
CA THR A 444 -18.15 -19.03 -8.03
C THR A 444 -18.09 -17.50 -7.95
N ILE A 445 -19.23 -16.85 -7.65
CA ILE A 445 -19.26 -15.41 -7.36
C ILE A 445 -18.62 -15.17 -5.98
N GLY A 446 -17.75 -14.16 -5.87
CA GLY A 446 -17.03 -13.82 -4.66
C GLY A 446 -15.62 -14.42 -4.59
N ALA A 447 -15.01 -14.34 -3.40
CA ALA A 447 -13.62 -14.65 -3.15
C ALA A 447 -13.33 -16.13 -2.80
N TYR A 448 -14.35 -16.99 -2.77
CA TYR A 448 -14.26 -18.40 -2.37
C TYR A 448 -14.80 -19.32 -3.46
N GLU A 449 -14.03 -20.34 -3.83
CA GLU A 449 -14.33 -21.33 -4.88
C GLU A 449 -14.43 -22.78 -4.33
N GLY A 450 -14.21 -22.97 -3.02
CA GLY A 450 -14.30 -24.31 -2.42
C GLY A 450 -15.71 -24.89 -2.45
N PRO A 451 -15.88 -26.20 -2.16
CA PRO A 451 -17.14 -26.95 -2.29
C PRO A 451 -18.26 -26.52 -1.29
N GLY A 452 -18.01 -25.47 -0.53
CA GLY A 452 -18.81 -25.04 0.60
C GLY A 452 -18.50 -25.78 1.90
N THR A 453 -18.72 -25.11 3.03
CA THR A 453 -18.55 -25.68 4.38
C THR A 453 -19.90 -25.76 5.09
N GLY A 454 -20.16 -26.89 5.74
CA GLY A 454 -21.39 -27.15 6.50
C GLY A 454 -21.54 -26.33 7.77
#